data_AF-A0A9X7N669-F1
#
_entry.id   AF-A0A9X7N669-F1
#
_cell.length_a   1.000
_cell.length_b   1.000
_cell.length_c   1.000
_cell.angle_alpha   90.00
_cell.angle_beta   90.00
_cell.angle_gamma   90.00
#
_symmetry.space_group_name_H-M   'P 1'
#
loop_
_entity.id
_entity.type
_entity.pdbx_description
1 polymer ?
#
loop_
_entity_poly.entity_id
_entity_poly.type
_entity_poly.pdbx_seq_one_letter_code
_entity_poly.pdbx_strand_id
1 'polypeptide(L)'
;MLKPGGHLLAFVDAPPGAQVTEFIKRNAGDTAALRHGEYHRIDQVAEGGVWTLFITSPWQGEWGFLVAGKKVHWRTYTGDQQ
;
A
#
# COMPACT_ATOMS: atom_id res chain seq x y z
N MET A 1 0.01 31.30 24.11
CA MET A 1 -1.04 30.80 23.19
C MET A 1 -0.35 30.21 21.97
N LEU A 2 -0.15 28.89 21.92
CA LEU A 2 0.52 28.19 20.81
C LEU A 2 -0.55 27.73 19.81
N LYS A 3 -0.33 27.97 18.50
CA LYS A 3 -1.11 27.34 17.42
C LYS A 3 -0.43 26.02 17.02
N PRO A 4 -1.14 24.88 16.87
CA PRO A 4 -0.59 23.66 16.31
C PRO A 4 -0.70 23.70 14.79
N GLY A 5 0.30 23.20 14.07
CA GLY A 5 0.20 23.02 12.61
C GLY A 5 1.50 23.02 11.80
N GLY A 6 2.68 22.94 12.42
CA GLY A 6 3.91 22.71 11.68
C GLY A 6 4.02 21.24 11.27
N HIS A 7 3.63 20.90 10.04
CA HIS A 7 4.08 19.65 9.43
C HIS A 7 5.58 19.76 9.17
N LEU A 8 6.37 19.12 10.03
CA LEU A 8 7.80 18.97 9.84
C LEU A 8 8.03 18.06 8.63
N LEU A 9 8.33 18.65 7.47
CA LEU A 9 8.92 17.92 6.35
C LEU A 9 10.37 17.61 6.74
N ALA A 10 10.57 16.49 7.43
CA ALA A 10 11.89 15.90 7.50
C ALA A 10 12.26 15.45 6.07
N PHE A 11 13.35 16.00 5.53
CA PHE A 11 13.96 15.48 4.32
C PHE A 11 14.46 14.07 4.63
N VAL A 12 13.65 13.08 4.29
CA VAL A 12 14.06 11.67 4.28
C VAL A 12 14.87 11.47 3.01
N ASP A 13 16.11 11.00 3.13
CA ASP A 13 16.87 10.42 2.02
C ASP A 13 16.14 9.15 1.55
N ALA A 14 15.10 9.35 0.76
CA ALA A 14 14.27 8.29 0.24
C ALA A 14 14.92 7.75 -1.04
N PRO A 15 15.00 6.42 -1.23
CA PRO A 15 15.58 5.87 -2.44
C PRO A 15 14.80 6.33 -3.68
N PRO A 16 15.45 6.38 -4.87
CA PRO A 16 14.78 6.73 -6.11
C PRO A 16 13.51 5.90 -6.33
N GLY A 17 12.37 6.57 -6.52
CA GLY A 17 11.07 5.94 -6.71
C GLY A 17 10.24 5.73 -5.43
N ALA A 18 10.76 6.11 -4.26
CA ALA A 18 9.97 6.15 -3.03
C ALA A 18 8.79 7.13 -3.16
N GLN A 19 7.61 6.67 -2.77
CA GLN A 19 6.39 7.47 -2.76
C GLN A 19 6.11 7.92 -1.33
N VAL A 20 5.78 9.21 -1.15
CA VAL A 20 5.26 9.71 0.13
C VAL A 20 3.80 9.28 0.24
N THR A 21 3.50 8.47 1.24
CA THR A 21 2.13 8.05 1.57
C THR A 21 1.81 8.46 3.00
N GLU A 22 0.54 8.73 3.28
CA GLU A 22 0.08 8.88 4.65
C GLU A 22 0.29 7.57 5.42
N PHE A 23 0.74 7.65 6.66
CA PHE A 23 0.75 6.51 7.56
C PHE A 23 -0.67 6.29 8.11
N ILE A 24 -1.30 5.19 7.72
CA ILE A 24 -2.65 4.83 8.16
C ILE A 24 -2.57 3.58 9.03
N LYS A 25 -2.93 3.71 10.31
CA LYS A 25 -3.10 2.55 11.21
C LYS A 25 -4.45 1.89 10.91
N ARG A 26 -4.43 0.59 10.62
CA ARG A 26 -5.63 -0.26 10.46
C ARG A 26 -5.79 -1.18 11.66
N ASN A 27 -7.02 -1.36 12.11
CA ASN A 27 -7.42 -2.28 13.17
C ASN A 27 -8.36 -3.36 12.62
N ALA A 28 -8.64 -4.39 13.43
CA ALA A 28 -9.58 -5.44 13.05
C ALA A 28 -10.97 -4.86 12.72
N GLY A 29 -11.51 -5.22 11.56
CA GLY A 29 -12.80 -4.73 11.07
C GLY A 29 -12.73 -3.47 10.20
N ASP A 30 -11.59 -2.80 10.13
CA ASP A 30 -11.44 -1.64 9.24
C ASP A 30 -11.56 -2.07 7.77
N THR A 31 -12.29 -1.26 7.00
CA THR A 31 -12.44 -1.47 5.56
C THR A 31 -11.93 -0.25 4.79
N ALA A 32 -11.50 -0.48 3.55
CA ALA A 32 -11.26 0.59 2.60
C ALA A 32 -11.53 0.11 1.18
N ALA A 33 -12.03 1.03 0.36
CA ALA A 33 -12.07 0.83 -1.07
C ALA A 33 -10.66 1.03 -1.66
N LEU A 34 -10.29 0.17 -2.60
CA LEU A 34 -9.11 0.32 -3.43
C LEU A 34 -9.59 0.46 -4.88
N ARG A 35 -9.32 1.60 -5.51
CA ARG A 35 -9.71 1.87 -6.90
C ARG A 35 -8.72 1.29 -7.88
N HIS A 36 -9.13 1.16 -9.14
CA HIS A 36 -8.23 0.74 -10.20
C HIS A 36 -7.02 1.67 -10.31
N GLY A 37 -5.82 1.09 -10.26
CA GLY A 37 -4.55 1.83 -10.29
C GLY A 37 -4.02 2.27 -8.92
N GLU A 38 -4.80 2.07 -7.85
CA GLU A 38 -4.32 2.25 -6.48
C GLU A 38 -3.64 0.97 -5.97
N TYR A 39 -2.73 1.13 -5.01
CA TYR A 39 -1.97 0.03 -4.42
C TYR A 39 -2.11 0.02 -2.91
N HIS A 40 -2.22 -1.17 -2.34
CA HIS A 40 -2.18 -1.37 -0.90
C HIS A 40 -0.74 -1.67 -0.47
N ARG A 41 -0.25 -0.99 0.57
CA ARG A 41 1.08 -1.19 1.15
C ARG A 41 0.93 -1.54 2.64
N ILE A 42 1.67 -2.56 3.06
CA ILE A 42 1.77 -2.97 4.45
C ILE A 42 3.21 -2.73 4.89
N ASP A 43 3.39 -1.78 5.82
CA ASP A 43 4.71 -1.44 6.37
C ASP A 43 5.02 -2.20 7.67
N GLN A 44 4.01 -2.44 8.49
CA GLN A 44 4.13 -3.11 9.79
C GLN A 44 2.91 -3.98 10.05
N VAL A 45 3.11 -5.09 10.75
CA VAL A 45 2.06 -5.99 11.23
C VAL A 45 2.27 -6.27 12.72
N ALA A 46 1.21 -6.63 13.43
CA ALA A 46 1.29 -6.98 14.84
C ALA A 46 2.13 -8.26 15.08
N GLU A 47 2.68 -8.39 16.29
CA GLU A 47 3.32 -9.61 16.77
C GLU A 47 2.28 -10.74 16.83
N GLY A 48 2.34 -11.69 15.89
CA GLY A 48 1.29 -12.71 15.67
C GLY A 48 0.62 -12.63 14.30
N GLY A 49 0.91 -11.58 13.51
CA GLY A 49 0.39 -11.40 12.17
C GLY A 49 -1.04 -10.87 12.13
N VAL A 50 -1.53 -10.63 10.92
CA VAL A 50 -2.88 -10.16 10.64
C VAL A 50 -3.43 -10.85 9.41
N TRP A 51 -4.75 -10.98 9.34
CA TRP A 51 -5.45 -11.38 8.11
C TRP A 51 -6.06 -10.16 7.44
N THR A 52 -5.94 -10.08 6.12
CA THR A 52 -6.58 -9.04 5.31
C THR A 52 -7.31 -9.71 4.16
N LEU A 53 -8.59 -9.38 4.02
CA LEU A 53 -9.45 -9.92 2.97
C LEU A 53 -9.60 -8.89 1.85
N PHE A 54 -9.27 -9.30 0.62
CA PHE A 54 -9.54 -8.52 -0.59
C PHE A 54 -10.79 -9.07 -1.27
N ILE A 55 -11.80 -8.22 -1.46
CA ILE A 55 -13.05 -8.57 -2.14
C ILE A 55 -13.08 -7.77 -3.45
N THR A 56 -13.06 -8.47 -4.58
CA THR A 56 -13.16 -7.86 -5.91
C THR A 56 -14.57 -8.02 -6.48
N SER A 57 -14.96 -7.09 -7.35
CA SER A 57 -16.18 -7.23 -8.14
C SER A 57 -15.92 -8.13 -9.38
N PRO A 58 -16.96 -8.60 -10.09
CA PRO A 58 -16.79 -9.29 -11.37
C PRO A 58 -16.04 -8.46 -12.42
N TRP A 59 -16.14 -7.13 -12.33
CA TRP A 59 -15.30 -6.21 -13.10
C TRP A 59 -14.03 -5.91 -12.30
N GLN A 60 -12.95 -6.54 -12.71
CA GLN A 60 -11.63 -6.38 -12.11
C GLN A 60 -10.62 -6.05 -13.21
N GLY A 61 -9.73 -5.11 -12.92
CA GLY A 61 -8.56 -4.90 -13.77
C GLY A 61 -7.51 -5.98 -13.53
N GLU A 62 -6.52 -6.03 -14.40
CA GLU A 62 -5.29 -6.79 -14.16
C GLU A 62 -4.69 -6.35 -12.82
N TRP A 63 -4.21 -7.29 -12.01
CA TRP A 63 -3.61 -6.98 -10.71
C TRP A 63 -2.12 -7.35 -10.70
N GLY A 64 -1.39 -6.76 -9.75
CA GLY A 64 0.06 -6.88 -9.68
C GLY A 64 0.66 -5.99 -8.61
N PHE A 65 1.98 -5.93 -8.58
CA PHE A 65 2.75 -5.23 -7.56
C PHE A 65 3.39 -3.98 -8.15
N LEU A 66 3.46 -2.91 -7.36
CA LEU A 66 4.24 -1.73 -7.74
C LEU A 66 5.70 -1.96 -7.35
N VAL A 67 6.56 -2.17 -8.35
CA VAL A 67 7.99 -2.42 -8.15
C VAL A 67 8.77 -1.30 -8.85
N ALA A 68 9.56 -0.54 -8.09
CA ALA A 68 10.34 0.59 -8.61
C ALA A 68 9.52 1.54 -9.51
N GLY A 69 8.28 1.85 -9.10
CA GLY A 69 7.38 2.74 -9.84
C GLY A 69 6.67 2.12 -11.05
N LYS A 70 6.88 0.84 -11.35
CA LYS A 70 6.22 0.13 -12.45
C LYS A 70 5.31 -0.97 -11.92
N LYS A 71 4.10 -1.09 -12.49
CA LYS A 71 3.22 -2.23 -12.24
C LYS A 71 3.82 -3.50 -12.87
N VAL A 72 4.09 -4.49 -12.05
CA VAL A 72 4.53 -5.83 -12.45
C VAL A 72 3.35 -6.78 -12.26
N HIS A 73 2.92 -7.45 -13.34
CA HIS A 73 1.83 -8.43 -13.29
C HIS A 73 2.13 -9.52 -12.26
N TRP A 74 1.11 -9.97 -11.52
CA TRP A 74 1.29 -10.85 -10.37
C TRP A 74 2.04 -12.14 -10.70
N ARG A 75 1.73 -12.80 -11.83
CA ARG A 75 2.41 -14.03 -12.26
C ARG A 75 3.91 -13.84 -12.44
N THR A 76 4.29 -12.72 -13.05
CA THR A 76 5.70 -12.38 -13.25
C THR A 76 6.40 -12.14 -11.91
N TYR A 77 5.70 -11.49 -10.96
CA TYR A 77 6.25 -11.21 -9.64
C TYR A 77 6.38 -12.46 -8.76
N THR A 78 5.37 -13.34 -8.77
CA THR A 78 5.36 -14.57 -7.97
C THR A 78 6.14 -15.72 -8.61
N GLY A 79 6.58 -15.54 -9.86
CA GLY A 79 7.22 -16.60 -10.64
C GLY A 79 6.25 -17.73 -11.04
N ASP A 80 4.94 -17.48 -11.00
CA ASP A 80 3.93 -18.48 -11.35
C ASP A 80 3.84 -18.64 -12.88
N GLN A 81 4.34 -19.76 -13.39
CA GLN A 81 4.43 -20.09 -14.82
C GLN A 81 3.24 -20.94 -15.32
N GLN A 82 2.16 -21.05 -14.55
CA GLN A 82 0.98 -21.86 -14.89
C GLN A 82 0.13 -21.29 -16.03
#